data_AF-A0A928UCK5-F1
#
_entry.id   AF-A0A928UCK5-F1
#
_cell.length_a   1.000
_cell.length_b   1.000
_cell.length_c   1.000
_cell.angle_alpha   90.00
_cell.angle_beta   90.00
_cell.angle_gamma   90.00
#
_symmetry.space_group_name_H-M   'P 1'
#
loop_
_entity.id
_entity.type
_entity.pdbx_description
1 polymer ?
#
loop_
_entity_poly.entity_id
_entity_poly.type
_entity_poly.pdbx_seq_one_letter_code
_entity_poly.pdbx_strand_id
1 'polypeptide(L)'
;MNRNKKIYSILFFLILATGISVTAYYRSGNAEEHSQYEHAKSDVKNKLGKKSKKISFTNDILPLFTEPQKRGGEESVVCVRCHFTSLTIESSGIQENAFAEFSLGSYADIMAGADAGTEPIIDIEDPDISLLLQRLEGKGDDMAAGDAHMPYGGPFFKKNKIKKIRTWIEQGAIDDTPEPDFNRDVLPLLTKSVNGNIPCSLCHYNNNDASSKERSPAQACMDLTSWEGIISGADGIEHEELVDRENPSNSLLVRRLRGQVTEEEKENDHRMPYGGPYFSEYEIQKIERWIASGAKGPNGEDPSEADISDAGVCPEGSGSGSGSGNDK
;
A
#
# COMPACT_ATOMS: atom_id res chain seq x y z
N MET A 1 -34.91 -5.62 76.96
CA MET A 1 -36.22 -6.31 77.09
C MET A 1 -36.97 -6.14 75.76
N ASN A 2 -37.27 -7.26 75.09
CA ASN A 2 -38.27 -7.53 74.02
C ASN A 2 -38.77 -6.43 73.06
N ARG A 3 -39.14 -6.67 71.80
CA ARG A 3 -38.87 -7.66 70.72
C ARG A 3 -39.70 -7.11 69.53
N ASN A 4 -39.13 -7.14 68.33
CA ASN A 4 -39.79 -7.18 66.99
C ASN A 4 -40.65 -5.98 66.52
N LYS A 5 -40.23 -5.21 65.49
CA LYS A 5 -40.26 -5.45 64.02
C LYS A 5 -41.72 -5.66 63.53
N LYS A 6 -42.32 -4.88 62.62
CA LYS A 6 -41.83 -4.20 61.40
C LYS A 6 -42.62 -2.90 61.10
N ILE A 7 -41.93 -1.93 60.49
CA ILE A 7 -42.43 -0.60 60.08
C ILE A 7 -42.95 -0.62 58.63
N TYR A 8 -43.90 0.28 58.43
CA TYR A 8 -44.70 0.67 57.26
C TYR A 8 -43.94 1.34 56.08
N SER A 9 -44.69 1.45 54.97
CA SER A 9 -44.80 2.63 54.07
C SER A 9 -43.95 2.71 52.81
N ILE A 10 -44.51 2.18 51.72
CA ILE A 10 -44.99 2.88 50.51
C ILE A 10 -44.38 4.26 50.11
N LEU A 11 -43.99 4.29 48.81
CA LEU A 11 -43.98 5.34 47.76
C LEU A 11 -42.67 6.08 47.34
N PHE A 12 -42.34 5.85 46.06
CA PHE A 12 -42.03 6.81 44.97
C PHE A 12 -40.60 7.29 44.62
N PHE A 13 -40.33 7.12 43.31
CA PHE A 13 -39.48 7.87 42.36
C PHE A 13 -37.97 7.59 42.12
N LEU A 14 -37.71 7.22 40.85
CA LEU A 14 -36.71 7.67 39.85
C LEU A 14 -35.18 7.45 40.03
N ILE A 15 -34.67 6.70 39.03
CA ILE A 15 -33.46 6.93 38.19
C ILE A 15 -32.08 6.40 38.64
N LEU A 16 -31.43 5.74 37.65
CA LEU A 16 -30.00 5.49 37.37
C LEU A 16 -29.25 4.39 38.15
N ALA A 17 -28.95 3.30 37.45
CA ALA A 17 -27.56 2.91 37.15
C ALA A 17 -27.53 1.88 36.02
N THR A 18 -26.76 2.23 34.99
CA THR A 18 -26.45 1.46 33.77
C THR A 18 -25.52 0.28 34.05
N GLY A 19 -25.89 -0.90 33.56
CA GLY A 19 -24.98 -2.04 33.37
C GLY A 19 -25.16 -2.57 31.96
N ILE A 20 -24.27 -2.17 31.04
CA ILE A 20 -24.27 -2.67 29.66
C ILE A 20 -23.61 -4.05 29.68
N SER A 21 -24.40 -5.10 29.53
CA SER A 21 -23.92 -6.42 29.10
C SER A 21 -23.94 -6.45 27.58
N VAL A 22 -22.78 -6.68 26.97
CA VAL A 22 -22.65 -6.93 25.53
C VAL A 22 -23.12 -8.35 25.26
N THR A 23 -24.34 -8.49 24.73
CA THR A 23 -24.81 -9.74 24.11
C THR A 23 -24.45 -9.74 22.63
N ALA A 24 -23.61 -10.71 22.25
CA ALA A 24 -23.35 -11.05 20.85
C ALA A 24 -24.66 -11.46 20.16
N TYR A 25 -25.11 -10.67 19.18
CA TYR A 25 -26.16 -11.07 18.26
C TYR A 25 -25.53 -11.75 17.05
N TYR A 26 -25.62 -13.08 17.01
CA TYR A 26 -25.55 -13.84 15.77
C TYR A 26 -26.75 -13.45 14.91
N ARG A 27 -26.51 -12.78 13.77
CA ARG A 27 -27.54 -12.54 12.75
C ARG A 27 -27.41 -13.63 11.68
N SER A 28 -28.41 -14.50 11.61
CA SER A 28 -28.60 -15.47 10.54
C SER A 28 -28.78 -14.75 9.19
N GLY A 29 -27.96 -15.08 8.19
CA GLY A 29 -28.09 -14.60 6.83
C GLY A 29 -29.39 -15.11 6.18
N ASN A 30 -30.17 -14.19 5.61
CA ASN A 30 -31.39 -14.49 4.87
C ASN A 30 -31.06 -14.69 3.38
N ALA A 31 -31.70 -15.68 2.76
CA ALA A 31 -31.59 -16.04 1.34
C ALA A 31 -32.02 -14.95 0.32
N GLU A 32 -32.36 -13.74 0.77
CA GLU A 32 -32.69 -12.59 -0.09
C GLU A 32 -31.44 -11.86 -0.62
N GLU A 33 -30.32 -11.93 0.09
CA GLU A 33 -29.05 -11.27 -0.29
C GLU A 33 -28.41 -11.95 -1.51
N HIS A 34 -28.57 -13.26 -1.65
CA HIS A 34 -28.15 -14.02 -2.84
C HIS A 34 -29.01 -13.75 -4.09
N SER A 35 -30.28 -13.37 -3.91
CA SER A 35 -31.20 -13.06 -5.02
C SER A 35 -30.92 -11.70 -5.65
N GLN A 36 -30.46 -10.72 -4.86
CA GLN A 36 -30.08 -9.41 -5.37
C GLN A 36 -28.75 -9.46 -6.16
N TYR A 37 -27.84 -10.35 -5.78
CA TYR A 37 -26.56 -10.56 -6.48
C TYR A 37 -26.71 -11.22 -7.86
N GLU A 38 -27.71 -12.09 -8.05
CA GLU A 38 -28.02 -12.70 -9.36
C GLU A 38 -28.77 -11.73 -10.29
N HIS A 39 -29.65 -10.88 -9.76
CA HIS A 39 -30.38 -9.88 -10.57
C HIS A 39 -29.49 -8.72 -11.03
N ALA A 40 -28.51 -8.28 -10.23
CA ALA A 40 -27.54 -7.26 -10.64
C ALA A 40 -26.69 -7.70 -11.86
N LYS A 41 -26.37 -8.99 -11.97
CA LYS A 41 -25.65 -9.54 -13.15
C LYS A 41 -26.47 -9.53 -14.44
N SER A 42 -27.81 -9.52 -14.37
CA SER A 42 -28.65 -9.52 -15.58
C SER A 42 -28.84 -8.13 -16.17
N ASP A 43 -28.84 -7.09 -15.34
CA ASP A 43 -29.16 -5.72 -15.79
C ASP A 43 -27.93 -4.96 -16.33
N VAL A 44 -26.73 -5.23 -15.81
CA VAL A 44 -25.47 -4.73 -16.39
C VAL A 44 -25.24 -5.29 -17.81
N LYS A 45 -25.71 -6.50 -18.09
CA LYS A 45 -25.63 -7.11 -19.44
C LYS A 45 -26.44 -6.37 -20.50
N ASN A 46 -27.47 -5.61 -20.12
CA ASN A 46 -28.40 -4.98 -21.07
C ASN A 46 -28.00 -3.56 -21.54
N LYS A 47 -26.96 -2.94 -20.96
CA LYS A 47 -26.47 -1.62 -21.41
C LYS A 47 -25.38 -1.69 -22.49
N LEU A 48 -24.79 -2.85 -22.77
CA LEU A 48 -23.71 -3.02 -23.75
C LEU A 48 -24.24 -3.32 -25.16
N GLY A 49 -24.82 -2.30 -25.79
CA GLY A 49 -25.03 -2.29 -27.23
C GLY A 49 -23.69 -2.30 -27.97
N LYS A 50 -23.46 -3.32 -28.81
CA LYS A 50 -22.27 -3.57 -29.66
C LYS A 50 -21.04 -4.05 -28.85
N LYS A 51 -20.42 -5.17 -29.27
CA LYS A 51 -19.19 -5.76 -28.68
C LYS A 51 -18.10 -4.68 -28.50
N SER A 52 -18.09 -4.01 -27.35
CA SER A 52 -17.03 -3.07 -27.00
C SER A 52 -15.79 -3.87 -26.65
N LYS A 53 -14.61 -3.34 -27.00
CA LYS A 53 -13.34 -3.98 -26.62
C LYS A 53 -13.28 -4.03 -25.09
N LYS A 54 -12.97 -5.20 -24.51
CA LYS A 54 -12.68 -5.32 -23.08
C LYS A 54 -11.46 -4.45 -22.75
N ILE A 55 -11.59 -3.61 -21.74
CA ILE A 55 -10.50 -2.77 -21.24
C ILE A 55 -9.78 -3.54 -20.14
N SER A 56 -8.45 -3.66 -20.27
CA SER A 56 -7.59 -4.30 -19.28
C SER A 56 -7.23 -3.29 -18.20
N PHE A 57 -7.41 -3.61 -16.92
CA PHE A 57 -6.94 -2.74 -15.86
C PHE A 57 -5.41 -2.59 -15.96
N THR A 58 -4.70 -3.72 -16.00
CA THR A 58 -3.22 -3.73 -15.99
C THR A 58 -2.61 -3.03 -17.19
N ASN A 59 -3.18 -3.21 -18.40
CA ASN A 59 -2.55 -2.73 -19.63
C ASN A 59 -3.15 -1.42 -20.16
N ASP A 60 -4.41 -1.12 -19.89
CA ASP A 60 -5.09 0.06 -20.44
C ASP A 60 -5.36 1.16 -19.41
N ILE A 61 -5.50 0.82 -18.12
CA ILE A 61 -5.89 1.76 -17.06
C ILE A 61 -4.70 2.15 -16.18
N LEU A 62 -4.03 1.17 -15.55
CA LEU A 62 -2.94 1.41 -14.61
C LEU A 62 -1.82 2.32 -15.17
N PRO A 63 -1.34 2.13 -16.42
CA PRO A 63 -0.31 3.01 -17.00
C PRO A 63 -0.74 4.47 -17.13
N LEU A 64 -2.05 4.76 -17.09
CA LEU A 64 -2.52 6.13 -17.12
C LEU A 64 -2.16 6.90 -15.84
N PHE A 65 -2.04 6.21 -14.71
CA PHE A 65 -1.75 6.81 -13.41
C PHE A 65 -0.27 6.71 -13.01
N THR A 66 0.44 5.74 -13.57
CA THR A 66 1.85 5.45 -13.25
C THR A 66 2.84 6.01 -14.26
N GLU A 67 2.38 6.51 -15.40
CA GLU A 67 3.23 7.12 -16.43
C GLU A 67 2.85 8.57 -16.74
N PRO A 68 3.84 9.44 -17.07
CA PRO A 68 3.58 10.82 -17.41
C PRO A 68 2.82 10.95 -18.73
N GLN A 69 1.88 11.90 -18.79
CA GLN A 69 1.15 12.21 -20.01
C GLN A 69 1.98 13.18 -20.86
N LYS A 70 2.34 12.77 -22.09
CA LYS A 70 3.11 13.62 -23.01
C LYS A 70 2.20 14.41 -23.94
N ARG A 71 2.38 15.73 -24.01
CA ARG A 71 1.69 16.60 -24.98
C ARG A 71 2.57 17.78 -25.39
N GLY A 72 3.00 17.80 -26.65
CA GLY A 72 4.11 18.68 -27.00
C GLY A 72 5.35 18.27 -26.21
N GLY A 73 6.38 19.11 -26.11
CA GLY A 73 7.57 18.81 -25.30
C GLY A 73 7.33 18.77 -23.77
N GLU A 74 6.07 18.76 -23.31
CA GLU A 74 5.68 18.80 -21.91
C GLU A 74 5.16 17.44 -21.43
N GLU A 75 5.44 17.14 -20.16
CA GLU A 75 5.03 15.93 -19.46
C GLU A 75 4.22 16.29 -18.21
N SER A 76 3.14 15.55 -17.95
CA SER A 76 2.35 15.77 -16.73
C SER A 76 3.05 15.23 -15.51
N VAL A 77 2.70 15.78 -14.35
CA VAL A 77 2.93 15.10 -13.07
C VAL A 77 2.22 13.74 -13.12
N VAL A 78 2.92 12.69 -12.70
CA VAL A 78 2.40 11.32 -12.60
C VAL A 78 1.47 11.24 -11.39
N CYS A 79 0.30 10.61 -11.52
CA CYS A 79 -0.72 10.60 -10.46
C CYS A 79 -0.20 9.96 -9.17
N VAL A 80 0.50 8.83 -9.29
CA VAL A 80 1.13 8.14 -8.15
C VAL A 80 2.29 8.89 -7.53
N ARG A 81 2.67 10.09 -8.00
CA ARG A 81 3.61 10.94 -7.26
C ARG A 81 2.94 11.61 -6.06
N CYS A 82 1.64 11.87 -6.16
CA CYS A 82 0.86 12.58 -5.14
C CYS A 82 -0.15 11.66 -4.45
N HIS A 83 -0.58 10.58 -5.12
CA HIS A 83 -1.55 9.60 -4.61
C HIS A 83 -0.88 8.22 -4.54
N PHE A 84 -0.10 7.98 -3.48
CA PHE A 84 0.85 6.86 -3.41
C PHE A 84 0.71 5.96 -2.18
N THR A 85 -0.11 6.34 -1.21
CA THR A 85 -0.36 5.55 0.01
C THR A 85 -1.76 5.87 0.53
N SER A 86 -2.42 4.88 1.13
CA SER A 86 -3.68 5.07 1.85
C SER A 86 -3.49 5.19 3.37
N LEU A 87 -2.24 5.22 3.85
CA LEU A 87 -1.96 5.49 5.25
C LEU A 87 -2.38 6.92 5.59
N THR A 88 -2.82 7.14 6.83
CA THR A 88 -2.99 8.48 7.41
C THR A 88 -1.66 9.03 7.92
N ILE A 89 -1.57 10.34 8.15
CA ILE A 89 -0.41 10.95 8.82
C ILE A 89 -0.17 10.31 10.19
N GLU A 90 -1.25 10.07 10.95
CA GLU A 90 -1.17 9.44 12.28
C GLU A 90 -0.65 8.01 12.22
N SER A 91 -1.04 7.24 11.20
CA SER A 91 -0.62 5.85 11.02
C SER A 91 0.77 5.69 10.41
N SER A 92 1.24 6.68 9.64
CA SER A 92 2.56 6.66 9.01
C SER A 92 3.63 7.28 9.90
N GLY A 93 3.28 8.22 10.78
CA GLY A 93 4.24 8.94 11.62
C GLY A 93 5.10 9.96 10.84
N ILE A 94 4.72 10.33 9.63
CA ILE A 94 5.51 11.15 8.69
C ILE A 94 4.82 12.47 8.41
N GLN A 95 5.61 13.54 8.26
CA GLN A 95 5.13 14.89 7.98
C GLN A 95 4.50 15.08 6.57
N GLU A 96 4.79 14.19 5.62
CA GLU A 96 4.27 14.23 4.25
C GLU A 96 3.51 12.93 3.95
N ASN A 97 2.23 13.06 3.60
CA ASN A 97 1.35 11.94 3.23
C ASN A 97 0.82 12.13 1.81
N ALA A 98 0.28 11.05 1.21
CA ALA A 98 -0.43 11.15 -0.06
C ALA A 98 -1.62 12.11 0.05
N PHE A 99 -1.86 12.88 -1.00
CA PHE A 99 -3.02 13.76 -1.07
C PHE A 99 -4.32 12.94 -1.03
N ALA A 100 -5.22 13.32 -0.11
CA ALA A 100 -6.46 12.63 0.20
C ALA A 100 -6.27 11.15 0.61
N GLU A 101 -5.08 10.79 1.09
CA GLU A 101 -4.82 9.51 1.77
C GLU A 101 -5.26 8.29 0.94
N PHE A 102 -4.87 8.27 -0.35
CA PHE A 102 -5.07 7.11 -1.23
C PHE A 102 -3.95 6.90 -2.24
N SER A 103 -3.96 5.72 -2.85
CA SER A 103 -3.03 5.28 -3.88
C SER A 103 -3.74 5.02 -5.22
N LEU A 104 -3.08 5.40 -6.32
CA LEU A 104 -3.53 5.13 -7.69
C LEU A 104 -2.67 4.10 -8.44
N GLY A 105 -1.77 3.40 -7.76
CA GLY A 105 -0.82 2.49 -8.43
C GLY A 105 -1.16 1.01 -8.33
N SER A 106 -2.30 0.66 -7.73
CA SER A 106 -2.83 -0.70 -7.74
C SER A 106 -4.35 -0.72 -7.89
N TYR A 107 -4.89 -1.86 -8.34
CA TYR A 107 -6.34 -2.06 -8.42
C TYR A 107 -6.99 -1.91 -7.04
N ALA A 108 -6.44 -2.63 -6.06
CA ALA A 108 -6.96 -2.67 -4.70
C ALA A 108 -7.05 -1.27 -4.08
N ASP A 109 -6.02 -0.44 -4.24
CA ASP A 109 -6.01 0.93 -3.69
C ASP A 109 -7.01 1.85 -4.40
N ILE A 110 -7.10 1.76 -5.73
CA ILE A 110 -8.07 2.55 -6.51
C ILE A 110 -9.50 2.21 -6.07
N MET A 111 -9.77 0.93 -5.82
CA MET A 111 -11.09 0.47 -5.38
C MET A 111 -11.36 0.76 -3.90
N ALA A 112 -10.32 0.82 -3.05
CA ALA A 112 -10.45 1.24 -1.66
C ALA A 112 -10.91 2.71 -1.57
N GLY A 113 -10.31 3.59 -2.39
CA GLY A 113 -10.71 5.00 -2.48
C GLY A 113 -9.94 5.94 -1.55
N ALA A 114 -10.42 7.18 -1.49
CA ALA A 114 -9.87 8.31 -0.73
C ALA A 114 -10.14 8.19 0.78
N ASP A 115 -9.50 9.08 1.55
CA ASP A 115 -9.63 9.21 2.99
C ASP A 115 -9.43 7.86 3.71
N ALA A 116 -8.30 7.21 3.40
CA ALA A 116 -7.92 5.90 3.92
C ALA A 116 -8.99 4.81 3.66
N GLY A 117 -9.67 4.90 2.51
CA GLY A 117 -10.68 3.94 2.07
C GLY A 117 -12.09 4.21 2.59
N THR A 118 -12.33 5.37 3.20
CA THR A 118 -13.68 5.77 3.65
C THR A 118 -14.50 6.47 2.58
N GLU A 119 -13.86 6.99 1.53
CA GLU A 119 -14.51 7.66 0.40
C GLU A 119 -14.24 6.93 -0.93
N PRO A 120 -15.21 6.18 -1.48
CA PRO A 120 -15.06 5.53 -2.77
C PRO A 120 -14.83 6.54 -3.91
N ILE A 121 -13.79 6.32 -4.72
CA ILE A 121 -13.51 7.17 -5.90
C ILE A 121 -14.03 6.58 -7.21
N ILE A 122 -14.43 5.30 -7.18
CA ILE A 122 -15.05 4.56 -8.28
C ILE A 122 -16.46 4.15 -7.85
N ASP A 123 -17.43 4.42 -8.71
CA ASP A 123 -18.78 3.90 -8.61
C ASP A 123 -19.08 3.08 -9.88
N ILE A 124 -19.23 1.77 -9.72
CA ILE A 124 -19.45 0.82 -10.83
C ILE A 124 -20.89 0.84 -11.34
N GLU A 125 -21.85 1.30 -10.52
CA GLU A 125 -23.27 1.36 -10.87
C GLU A 125 -23.60 2.65 -11.62
N ASP A 126 -22.96 3.76 -11.21
CA ASP A 126 -23.07 5.07 -11.82
C ASP A 126 -21.69 5.73 -12.03
N PRO A 127 -21.06 5.54 -13.21
CA PRO A 127 -19.79 6.16 -13.52
C PRO A 127 -19.81 7.70 -13.49
N ASP A 128 -20.97 8.37 -13.61
CA ASP A 128 -21.03 9.84 -13.60
C ASP A 128 -20.80 10.43 -12.20
N ILE A 129 -21.03 9.65 -11.14
CA ILE A 129 -20.75 10.06 -9.76
C ILE A 129 -19.37 9.59 -9.27
N SER A 130 -18.63 8.81 -10.06
CA SER A 130 -17.25 8.43 -9.74
C SER A 130 -16.36 9.67 -9.60
N LEU A 131 -15.85 9.93 -8.39
CA LEU A 131 -14.98 11.08 -8.11
C LEU A 131 -13.75 11.11 -9.02
N LEU A 132 -13.18 9.94 -9.36
CA LEU A 132 -12.06 9.85 -10.29
C LEU A 132 -12.40 10.48 -11.65
N LEU A 133 -13.56 10.16 -12.21
CA LEU A 133 -13.99 10.72 -13.51
C LEU A 133 -14.31 12.21 -13.39
N GLN A 134 -14.95 12.63 -12.30
CA GLN A 134 -15.22 14.04 -12.02
C GLN A 134 -13.94 14.88 -12.00
N ARG A 135 -12.90 14.45 -11.24
CA ARG A 135 -11.61 15.14 -11.16
C ARG A 135 -10.85 15.13 -12.50
N LEU A 136 -10.94 14.05 -13.28
CA LEU A 136 -10.30 13.97 -14.61
C LEU A 136 -11.04 14.76 -15.70
N GLU A 137 -12.34 15.00 -15.55
CA GLU A 137 -13.13 15.82 -16.47
C GLU A 137 -13.21 17.30 -16.07
N GLY A 138 -12.76 17.63 -14.86
CA GLY A 138 -12.86 18.95 -14.26
C GLY A 138 -14.31 19.34 -13.95
N LYS A 139 -15.11 18.37 -13.48
CA LYS A 139 -16.52 18.53 -13.07
C LYS A 139 -16.69 18.05 -11.63
N GLY A 140 -17.77 18.45 -10.96
CA GLY A 140 -18.09 18.04 -9.59
C GLY A 140 -18.65 19.20 -8.78
N ASP A 141 -19.45 18.90 -7.75
CA ASP A 141 -20.13 19.91 -6.93
C ASP A 141 -19.18 20.57 -5.91
N ASP A 142 -18.10 19.87 -5.51
CA ASP A 142 -17.09 20.32 -4.54
C ASP A 142 -15.70 20.57 -5.19
N MET A 143 -15.68 21.45 -6.19
CA MET A 143 -14.45 21.89 -6.86
C MET A 143 -13.98 23.21 -6.26
N ALA A 144 -13.34 23.19 -5.09
CA ALA A 144 -12.66 24.38 -4.58
C ALA A 144 -11.53 24.80 -5.53
N ALA A 145 -11.19 26.09 -5.52
CA ALA A 145 -10.15 26.67 -6.38
C ALA A 145 -8.76 26.11 -6.00
N GLY A 146 -8.40 24.98 -6.61
CA GLY A 146 -7.19 24.21 -6.32
C GLY A 146 -7.34 22.72 -6.69
N ASP A 147 -8.55 22.19 -6.58
CA ASP A 147 -8.85 20.73 -6.66
C ASP A 147 -9.48 20.31 -7.99
N ALA A 148 -9.47 21.20 -8.98
CA ALA A 148 -10.52 21.24 -9.98
C ALA A 148 -10.21 20.52 -11.31
N HIS A 149 -9.02 19.96 -11.53
CA HIS A 149 -8.76 19.16 -12.73
C HIS A 149 -7.43 18.40 -12.61
N MET A 150 -7.47 17.07 -12.72
CA MET A 150 -6.28 16.23 -12.71
C MET A 150 -5.82 15.85 -14.13
N PRO A 151 -4.49 15.70 -14.36
CA PRO A 151 -3.39 15.85 -13.41
C PRO A 151 -3.12 17.31 -13.06
N TYR A 152 -2.64 17.55 -11.84
CA TYR A 152 -2.29 18.89 -11.37
C TYR A 152 -1.31 19.59 -12.33
N GLY A 153 -1.64 20.83 -12.72
CA GLY A 153 -0.84 21.62 -13.66
C GLY A 153 -0.91 21.17 -15.13
N GLY A 154 -1.55 20.05 -15.44
CA GLY A 154 -1.62 19.47 -16.78
C GLY A 154 -0.30 18.89 -17.29
N PRO A 155 -0.22 18.51 -18.58
CA PRO A 155 -1.32 18.42 -19.53
C PRO A 155 -2.41 17.44 -19.09
N PHE A 156 -3.68 17.85 -19.25
CA PHE A 156 -4.83 17.02 -18.91
C PHE A 156 -5.03 15.85 -19.88
N PHE A 157 -5.76 14.85 -19.39
CA PHE A 157 -6.07 13.66 -20.18
C PHE A 157 -6.91 14.03 -21.40
N LYS A 158 -6.61 13.40 -22.53
CA LYS A 158 -7.47 13.47 -23.70
C LYS A 158 -8.77 12.71 -23.45
N LYS A 159 -9.88 13.17 -24.05
CA LYS A 159 -11.20 12.53 -23.94
C LYS A 159 -11.19 11.02 -24.22
N ASN A 160 -10.32 10.55 -25.10
CA ASN A 160 -10.21 9.11 -25.39
C ASN A 160 -9.58 8.30 -24.24
N LYS A 161 -8.65 8.90 -23.46
CA LYS A 161 -8.09 8.26 -22.26
C LYS A 161 -9.12 8.22 -21.14
N ILE A 162 -9.83 9.33 -20.89
CA ILE A 162 -10.95 9.37 -19.93
C ILE A 162 -12.03 8.35 -20.32
N LYS A 163 -12.36 8.26 -21.61
CA LYS A 163 -13.31 7.27 -22.12
C LYS A 163 -12.86 5.82 -21.83
N LYS A 164 -11.56 5.50 -21.87
CA LYS A 164 -11.08 4.16 -21.49
C LYS A 164 -11.40 3.85 -20.02
N ILE A 165 -11.12 4.79 -19.12
CA ILE A 165 -11.41 4.65 -17.68
C ILE A 165 -12.90 4.45 -17.48
N ARG A 166 -13.74 5.32 -18.06
CA ARG A 166 -15.20 5.17 -18.01
C ARG A 166 -15.67 3.82 -18.53
N THR A 167 -15.20 3.39 -19.69
CA THR A 167 -15.59 2.09 -20.26
C THR A 167 -15.12 0.92 -19.39
N TRP A 168 -13.99 1.02 -18.70
CA TRP A 168 -13.57 0.01 -17.74
C TRP A 168 -14.50 -0.04 -16.52
N ILE A 169 -14.91 1.10 -15.97
CA ILE A 169 -15.90 1.20 -14.88
C ILE A 169 -17.24 0.60 -15.33
N GLU A 170 -17.75 0.99 -16.50
CA GLU A 170 -18.99 0.45 -17.11
C GLU A 170 -18.91 -1.07 -17.38
N GLN A 171 -17.71 -1.62 -17.52
CA GLN A 171 -17.47 -3.06 -17.68
C GLN A 171 -17.35 -3.78 -16.32
N GLY A 172 -17.64 -3.09 -15.21
CA GLY A 172 -17.60 -3.60 -13.85
C GLY A 172 -16.26 -3.41 -13.15
N ALA A 173 -15.40 -2.50 -13.64
CA ALA A 173 -14.08 -2.22 -13.08
C ALA A 173 -13.32 -3.52 -12.76
N ILE A 174 -13.16 -4.41 -13.74
CA ILE A 174 -12.59 -5.74 -13.50
C ILE A 174 -11.07 -5.65 -13.33
N ASP A 175 -10.55 -6.30 -12.29
CA ASP A 175 -9.11 -6.54 -12.13
C ASP A 175 -8.68 -7.71 -13.03
N ASP A 176 -7.64 -7.48 -13.82
CA ASP A 176 -6.95 -8.51 -14.60
C ASP A 176 -5.45 -8.56 -14.29
N THR A 177 -5.05 -7.99 -13.15
CA THR A 177 -3.67 -8.01 -12.71
C THR A 177 -3.26 -9.41 -12.28
N PRO A 178 -2.13 -9.92 -12.79
CA PRO A 178 -1.62 -11.20 -12.30
C PRO A 178 -1.26 -11.08 -10.81
N GLU A 179 -1.35 -12.21 -10.12
CA GLU A 179 -0.82 -12.34 -8.76
C GLU A 179 0.65 -11.88 -8.72
N PRO A 180 1.07 -11.15 -7.67
CA PRO A 180 2.46 -10.75 -7.50
C PRO A 180 3.40 -11.94 -7.51
N ASP A 181 4.52 -11.81 -8.24
CA ASP A 181 5.53 -12.85 -8.36
C ASP A 181 6.90 -12.29 -7.98
N PHE A 182 7.60 -12.96 -7.07
CA PHE A 182 8.86 -12.47 -6.54
C PHE A 182 9.92 -12.26 -7.64
N ASN A 183 10.09 -13.24 -8.54
CA ASN A 183 11.12 -13.21 -9.58
C ASN A 183 10.81 -12.20 -10.68
N ARG A 184 9.53 -11.98 -10.99
CA ARG A 184 9.08 -11.04 -12.02
C ARG A 184 9.04 -9.61 -11.50
N ASP A 185 8.50 -9.41 -10.29
CA ASP A 185 8.05 -8.09 -9.85
C ASP A 185 8.98 -7.45 -8.80
N VAL A 186 9.61 -8.25 -7.93
CA VAL A 186 10.38 -7.79 -6.76
C VAL A 186 11.89 -7.91 -6.97
N LEU A 187 12.39 -9.13 -7.23
CA LEU A 187 13.82 -9.40 -7.34
C LEU A 187 14.54 -8.48 -8.35
N PRO A 188 13.98 -8.18 -9.54
CA PRO A 188 14.63 -7.27 -10.48
C PRO A 188 14.73 -5.83 -9.97
N LEU A 189 13.84 -5.39 -9.08
CA LEU A 189 13.92 -4.06 -8.49
C LEU A 189 15.11 -3.93 -7.54
N LEU A 190 15.43 -5.00 -6.81
CA LEU A 190 16.49 -5.01 -5.81
C LEU A 190 17.86 -5.36 -6.40
N THR A 191 17.90 -6.12 -7.50
CA THR A 191 19.15 -6.65 -8.07
C THR A 191 19.63 -5.96 -9.35
N LYS A 192 18.80 -5.10 -9.97
CA LYS A 192 19.16 -4.40 -11.21
C LYS A 192 19.08 -2.89 -11.01
N SER A 193 19.74 -2.16 -11.91
CA SER A 193 19.60 -0.71 -11.97
C SER A 193 18.24 -0.37 -12.54
N VAL A 194 17.47 0.38 -11.75
CA VAL A 194 16.12 0.87 -12.08
C VAL A 194 16.16 2.39 -12.06
N ASN A 195 15.66 3.04 -13.10
CA ASN A 195 15.73 4.51 -13.25
C ASN A 195 17.15 5.10 -13.10
N GLY A 196 18.19 4.30 -13.40
CA GLY A 196 19.60 4.71 -13.28
C GLY A 196 20.15 4.65 -11.85
N ASN A 197 19.42 4.03 -10.92
CA ASN A 197 19.88 3.83 -9.55
C ASN A 197 21.01 2.81 -9.43
N ILE A 198 21.70 2.84 -8.30
CA ILE A 198 22.64 1.79 -7.90
C ILE A 198 21.81 0.59 -7.42
N PRO A 199 21.97 -0.62 -8.00
CA PRO A 199 21.28 -1.81 -7.53
C PRO A 199 21.53 -2.06 -6.03
N CYS A 200 20.48 -2.39 -5.28
CA CYS A 200 20.55 -2.63 -3.84
C CYS A 200 21.52 -3.78 -3.52
N SER A 201 21.51 -4.81 -4.36
CA SER A 201 22.39 -5.98 -4.28
C SER A 201 23.88 -5.70 -4.47
N LEU A 202 24.31 -4.46 -4.75
CA LEU A 202 25.74 -4.12 -4.73
C LEU A 202 26.27 -3.90 -3.32
N CYS A 203 25.40 -3.47 -2.40
CA CYS A 203 25.74 -3.20 -1.01
C CYS A 203 25.11 -4.22 -0.04
N HIS A 204 23.97 -4.80 -0.42
CA HIS A 204 23.18 -5.73 0.39
C HIS A 204 23.11 -7.10 -0.31
N TYR A 205 24.16 -7.90 -0.15
CA TYR A 205 24.40 -9.09 -0.97
C TYR A 205 24.73 -10.36 -0.19
N ASN A 206 24.77 -10.26 1.14
CA ASN A 206 24.87 -11.38 2.05
C ASN A 206 24.42 -10.94 3.44
N ASN A 207 24.06 -11.91 4.26
CA ASN A 207 23.67 -11.78 5.66
C ASN A 207 24.82 -12.19 6.61
N ASN A 208 26.05 -12.21 6.10
CA ASN A 208 27.24 -12.66 6.83
C ASN A 208 28.17 -11.47 7.09
N ASP A 209 28.73 -11.42 8.30
CA ASP A 209 29.91 -10.59 8.52
C ASP A 209 31.01 -11.05 7.56
N ALA A 210 31.62 -10.11 6.85
CA ALA A 210 32.79 -10.38 6.04
C ALA A 210 34.01 -10.61 6.94
N SER A 211 34.00 -11.73 7.67
CA SER A 211 35.12 -12.19 8.49
C SER A 211 36.31 -12.68 7.64
N SER A 212 36.10 -12.93 6.35
CA SER A 212 37.20 -13.15 5.40
C SER A 212 37.69 -11.82 4.84
N LYS A 213 39.00 -11.57 4.92
CA LYS A 213 39.73 -10.43 4.32
C LYS A 213 39.49 -10.20 2.80
N GLU A 214 38.66 -11.00 2.15
CA GLU A 214 38.45 -11.03 0.70
C GLU A 214 37.21 -10.25 0.22
N ARG A 215 36.31 -9.80 1.12
CA ARG A 215 35.16 -8.95 0.77
C ARG A 215 34.87 -7.91 1.85
N SER A 216 34.32 -6.76 1.48
CA SER A 216 33.80 -5.78 2.45
C SER A 216 32.49 -6.31 3.06
N PRO A 217 32.17 -6.07 4.34
CA PRO A 217 30.88 -6.49 4.91
C PRO A 217 29.72 -5.89 4.11
N ALA A 218 28.66 -6.68 3.89
CA ALA A 218 27.41 -6.13 3.34
C ALA A 218 26.85 -5.11 4.33
N GLN A 219 26.30 -4.02 3.80
CA GLN A 219 25.70 -2.98 4.63
C GLN A 219 24.49 -3.56 5.37
N ALA A 220 24.40 -3.28 6.68
CA ALA A 220 23.36 -3.78 7.57
C ALA A 220 23.20 -5.32 7.58
N CYS A 221 24.23 -6.07 7.17
CA CYS A 221 24.18 -7.54 7.15
C CYS A 221 22.93 -8.10 6.47
N MET A 222 22.57 -7.50 5.33
CA MET A 222 21.31 -7.75 4.66
C MET A 222 21.58 -8.34 3.27
N ASP A 223 20.84 -9.40 2.91
CA ASP A 223 20.86 -9.97 1.58
C ASP A 223 19.58 -9.64 0.81
N LEU A 224 19.69 -8.78 -0.21
CA LEU A 224 18.59 -8.44 -1.12
C LEU A 224 18.72 -9.15 -2.48
N THR A 225 19.58 -10.17 -2.58
CA THR A 225 19.83 -10.92 -3.83
C THR A 225 18.92 -12.13 -4.02
N SER A 226 18.21 -12.53 -2.96
CA SER A 226 17.39 -13.75 -2.92
C SER A 226 16.12 -13.51 -2.10
N TRP A 227 15.15 -14.42 -2.26
CA TRP A 227 13.93 -14.37 -1.44
C TRP A 227 14.26 -14.71 0.01
N GLU A 228 15.04 -15.77 0.21
CA GLU A 228 15.51 -16.26 1.51
C GLU A 228 16.29 -15.17 2.25
N GLY A 229 17.15 -14.43 1.55
CA GLY A 229 17.90 -13.30 2.10
C GLY A 229 17.00 -12.18 2.62
N ILE A 230 15.92 -11.85 1.91
CA ILE A 230 14.97 -10.82 2.32
C ILE A 230 14.17 -11.28 3.54
N ILE A 231 13.71 -12.54 3.53
CA ILE A 231 12.96 -13.14 4.65
C ILE A 231 13.84 -13.28 5.89
N SER A 232 15.16 -13.48 5.71
CA SER A 232 16.14 -13.54 6.79
C SER A 232 16.31 -12.23 7.56
N GLY A 233 15.83 -11.09 7.07
CA GLY A 233 15.95 -9.82 7.78
C GLY A 233 17.26 -9.04 7.51
N ALA A 234 17.47 -7.98 8.28
CA ALA A 234 18.73 -7.22 8.37
C ALA A 234 19.21 -7.15 9.82
N ASP A 235 20.46 -6.75 10.03
CA ASP A 235 21.14 -6.57 11.33
C ASP A 235 21.07 -7.80 12.26
N GLY A 236 22.22 -8.45 12.48
CA GLY A 236 22.28 -9.77 13.11
C GLY A 236 21.83 -9.88 14.58
N ILE A 237 21.76 -11.14 15.02
CA ILE A 237 21.29 -11.67 16.32
C ILE A 237 19.79 -11.46 16.58
N GLU A 238 19.22 -10.28 16.29
CA GLU A 238 17.76 -10.02 16.42
C GLU A 238 17.01 -9.94 15.08
N HIS A 239 17.71 -9.90 13.93
CA HIS A 239 17.17 -9.88 12.56
C HIS A 239 15.91 -9.02 12.43
N GLU A 240 16.09 -7.70 12.35
CA GLU A 240 14.95 -6.80 12.11
C GLU A 240 14.24 -7.25 10.82
N GLU A 241 12.95 -7.57 10.96
CA GLU A 241 12.15 -8.06 9.86
C GLU A 241 12.05 -6.98 8.77
N LEU A 242 12.47 -7.30 7.56
CA LEU A 242 12.35 -6.39 6.43
C LEU A 242 10.90 -6.24 5.96
N VAL A 243 10.08 -7.25 6.25
CA VAL A 243 8.76 -7.48 5.69
C VAL A 243 7.76 -7.71 6.82
N ASP A 244 6.85 -6.75 6.99
CA ASP A 244 5.68 -6.86 7.85
C ASP A 244 4.49 -7.32 6.99
N ARG A 245 4.10 -8.59 7.14
CA ARG A 245 3.01 -9.20 6.36
C ARG A 245 1.63 -8.74 6.82
N GLU A 246 1.50 -8.27 8.06
CA GLU A 246 0.22 -7.78 8.59
C GLU A 246 0.00 -6.33 8.16
N ASN A 247 1.08 -5.55 8.08
CA ASN A 247 1.07 -4.18 7.62
C ASN A 247 2.18 -3.92 6.57
N PRO A 248 1.93 -4.25 5.29
CA PRO A 248 2.92 -4.12 4.20
C PRO A 248 3.54 -2.73 4.11
N SER A 249 2.75 -1.69 4.34
CA SER A 249 3.19 -0.29 4.28
C SER A 249 4.17 0.10 5.39
N ASN A 250 4.14 -0.64 6.51
CA ASN A 250 5.04 -0.47 7.65
C ASN A 250 6.31 -1.35 7.56
N SER A 251 6.42 -2.19 6.54
CA SER A 251 7.62 -2.98 6.29
C SER A 251 8.86 -2.08 6.21
N LEU A 252 9.94 -2.45 6.90
CA LEU A 252 11.18 -1.66 6.89
C LEU A 252 11.68 -1.41 5.46
N LEU A 253 11.61 -2.43 4.61
CA LEU A 253 11.97 -2.31 3.20
C LEU A 253 11.17 -1.21 2.49
N VAL A 254 9.85 -1.18 2.69
CA VAL A 254 8.97 -0.19 2.06
C VAL A 254 9.23 1.21 2.58
N ARG A 255 9.35 1.37 3.91
CA ARG A 255 9.66 2.65 4.55
C ARG A 255 10.99 3.24 4.05
N ARG A 256 12.05 2.42 3.99
CA ARG A 256 13.38 2.81 3.48
C ARG A 256 13.32 3.30 2.03
N LEU A 257 12.59 2.62 1.15
CA LEU A 257 12.49 2.99 -0.27
C LEU A 257 11.72 4.31 -0.48
N ARG A 258 10.72 4.57 0.35
CA ARG A 258 9.96 5.82 0.35
C ARG A 258 10.69 6.96 1.08
N GLY A 259 11.68 6.64 1.91
CA GLY A 259 12.40 7.61 2.75
C GLY A 259 11.61 8.01 3.98
N GLN A 260 10.76 7.11 4.45
CA GLN A 260 9.90 7.29 5.60
C GLN A 260 10.71 6.94 6.84
N VAL A 261 11.02 7.97 7.62
CA VAL A 261 11.81 7.86 8.85
C VAL A 261 11.10 8.64 9.95
N THR A 262 11.06 8.06 11.14
CA THR A 262 10.64 8.78 12.34
C THR A 262 11.63 9.90 12.66
N GLU A 263 11.23 10.85 13.51
CA GLU A 263 12.14 11.93 13.95
C GLU A 263 13.39 11.39 14.65
N GLU A 264 13.28 10.24 15.31
CA GLU A 264 14.41 9.57 16.01
C GLU A 264 15.39 8.93 15.02
N GLU A 265 14.91 8.48 13.85
CA GLU A 265 15.71 7.82 12.83
C GLU A 265 16.45 8.81 11.90
N LYS A 266 15.94 10.04 11.72
CA LYS A 266 16.43 11.04 10.73
C LYS A 266 17.94 11.28 10.71
N GLU A 267 18.65 11.14 11.83
CA GLU A 267 20.09 11.44 11.89
C GLU A 267 20.97 10.32 11.32
N ASN A 268 20.51 9.07 11.33
CA ASN A 268 21.30 7.90 10.92
C ASN A 268 20.71 7.20 9.70
N ASP A 269 19.54 7.64 9.26
CA ASP A 269 18.70 6.88 8.36
C ASP A 269 18.45 7.61 7.06
N HIS A 270 18.61 6.88 5.96
CA HIS A 270 18.65 7.45 4.62
C HIS A 270 17.67 6.72 3.73
N ARG A 271 16.96 7.50 2.90
CA ARG A 271 16.16 6.95 1.82
C ARG A 271 17.03 6.10 0.89
N MET A 272 16.53 4.92 0.55
CA MET A 272 17.15 4.03 -0.42
C MET A 272 16.53 4.18 -1.81
N PRO A 273 17.34 4.03 -2.89
CA PRO A 273 18.79 3.83 -2.89
C PRO A 273 19.52 5.09 -2.41
N TYR A 274 20.62 4.90 -1.68
CA TYR A 274 21.37 6.00 -1.08
C TYR A 274 21.79 7.05 -2.12
N GLY A 275 21.40 8.31 -1.92
CA GLY A 275 21.68 9.42 -2.85
C GLY A 275 20.85 9.42 -4.14
N GLY A 276 19.95 8.45 -4.31
CA GLY A 276 19.12 8.27 -5.50
C GLY A 276 19.91 7.86 -6.76
N PRO A 277 19.29 7.87 -7.95
CA PRO A 277 17.86 8.04 -8.21
C PRO A 277 16.96 7.09 -7.41
N TYR A 278 15.78 7.56 -6.97
CA TYR A 278 14.84 6.77 -6.17
C TYR A 278 13.88 5.97 -7.06
N PHE A 279 13.33 4.89 -6.49
CA PHE A 279 12.22 4.18 -7.11
C PHE A 279 11.00 5.10 -7.23
N SER A 280 10.26 4.92 -8.31
CA SER A 280 8.90 5.44 -8.43
C SER A 280 7.97 4.73 -7.44
N GLU A 281 6.91 5.41 -7.03
CA GLU A 281 5.90 4.79 -6.14
C GLU A 281 5.29 3.53 -6.74
N TYR A 282 5.13 3.47 -8.08
CA TYR A 282 4.67 2.26 -8.73
C TYR A 282 5.63 1.06 -8.54
N GLU A 283 6.94 1.29 -8.54
CA GLU A 283 7.91 0.22 -8.29
C GLU A 283 7.86 -0.23 -6.84
N ILE A 284 7.74 0.70 -5.89
CA ILE A 284 7.60 0.39 -4.46
C ILE A 284 6.32 -0.41 -4.21
N GLN A 285 5.22 -0.05 -4.86
CA GLN A 285 3.95 -0.76 -4.72
C GLN A 285 3.98 -2.19 -5.25
N LYS A 286 4.85 -2.53 -6.21
CA LYS A 286 5.04 -3.94 -6.61
C LYS A 286 5.57 -4.77 -5.44
N ILE A 287 6.48 -4.21 -4.65
CA ILE A 287 7.02 -4.85 -3.43
C ILE A 287 5.92 -4.94 -2.38
N GLU A 288 5.25 -3.82 -2.09
CA GLU A 288 4.17 -3.77 -1.08
C GLU A 288 3.03 -4.75 -1.39
N ARG A 289 2.61 -4.87 -2.66
CA ARG A 289 1.59 -5.85 -3.08
C ARG A 289 2.05 -7.29 -2.92
N TRP A 290 3.32 -7.57 -3.21
CA TRP A 290 3.90 -8.89 -2.97
C TRP A 290 3.89 -9.23 -1.48
N ILE A 291 4.24 -8.27 -0.61
CA ILE A 291 4.17 -8.43 0.85
C ILE A 291 2.72 -8.68 1.30
N ALA A 292 1.77 -7.86 0.85
CA ALA A 292 0.34 -7.99 1.13
C ALA A 292 -0.23 -9.35 0.68
N SER A 293 0.38 -9.96 -0.33
CA SER A 293 0.02 -11.29 -0.85
C SER A 293 0.73 -12.44 -0.12
N GLY A 294 1.32 -12.15 1.05
CA GLY A 294 1.97 -13.12 1.93
C GLY A 294 3.48 -13.25 1.73
N ALA A 295 4.11 -12.36 0.94
CA ALA A 295 5.54 -12.36 0.67
C ALA A 295 6.09 -13.70 0.14
N LYS A 296 5.30 -14.37 -0.72
CA LYS A 296 5.57 -15.74 -1.16
C LYS A 296 6.84 -15.86 -1.99
N GLY A 297 7.49 -17.02 -1.90
CA GLY A 297 8.69 -17.35 -2.65
C GLY A 297 8.45 -17.51 -4.16
N PRO A 298 9.54 -17.71 -4.93
CA PRO A 298 9.52 -17.90 -6.38
C PRO A 298 8.53 -18.96 -6.92
N ASN A 299 8.24 -20.00 -6.15
CA ASN A 299 7.32 -21.07 -6.52
C ASN A 299 6.05 -21.06 -5.64
N GLY A 300 5.80 -19.96 -4.92
CA GLY A 300 4.64 -19.79 -4.05
C GLY A 300 4.83 -20.29 -2.63
N GLU A 301 6.07 -20.56 -2.22
CA GLU A 301 6.45 -20.97 -0.86
C GLU A 301 5.99 -19.94 0.18
N ASP A 302 5.58 -20.40 1.36
CA ASP A 302 5.33 -19.51 2.49
C ASP A 302 6.67 -19.04 3.10
N PRO A 303 6.80 -17.80 3.56
CA PRO A 303 8.00 -17.33 4.27
C PRO A 303 8.49 -18.22 5.43
N SER A 304 7.59 -18.96 6.09
CA SER A 304 7.97 -19.94 7.12
C SER A 304 8.74 -21.15 6.58
N GLU A 305 8.75 -21.36 5.27
CA GLU A 305 9.48 -22.42 4.57
C GLU A 305 10.84 -21.94 4.05
N ALA A 306 11.20 -20.67 4.22
CA ALA A 306 12.47 -20.13 3.78
C ALA A 306 13.64 -20.81 4.49
N ASP A 307 14.61 -21.32 3.71
CA ASP A 307 15.86 -21.85 4.25
C ASP A 307 16.80 -20.69 4.61
N ILE A 308 16.63 -20.17 5.82
CA ILE A 308 17.48 -19.12 6.39
C ILE A 308 18.68 -19.69 7.16
N SER A 309 18.98 -20.99 7.05
CA SER A 309 20.06 -21.61 7.83
C SER A 309 21.45 -21.12 7.44
N ASP A 310 21.60 -20.61 6.22
CA ASP A 310 22.81 -19.96 5.72
C ASP A 310 22.91 -18.49 6.13
N ALA A 311 21.92 -17.95 6.86
CA ALA A 311 22.02 -16.64 7.48
C ALA A 311 23.06 -16.66 8.59
N GLY A 312 24.24 -16.15 8.29
CA GLY A 312 25.32 -16.11 9.24
C GLY A 312 25.10 -15.08 10.33
N VAL A 313 26.05 -15.07 11.26
CA VAL A 313 26.00 -14.22 12.44
C VAL A 313 26.67 -12.90 12.12
N CYS A 314 25.96 -11.80 12.33
CA CYS A 314 26.60 -10.49 12.37
C CYS A 314 26.93 -10.08 13.80
N PRO A 315 28.17 -9.62 14.05
CA PRO A 315 28.57 -9.19 15.38
C PRO A 315 27.80 -7.94 15.78
N GLU A 316 27.45 -7.84 17.06
CA GLU A 316 26.85 -6.64 17.64
C GLU A 316 27.71 -5.41 17.32
N GLY A 317 27.12 -4.40 16.68
CA GLY A 317 27.76 -3.10 16.44
C GLY A 317 28.12 -2.76 14.99
N SER A 318 27.76 -3.57 13.99
CA SER A 318 27.91 -3.18 12.56
C SER A 318 26.69 -2.45 11.98
N GLY A 319 25.62 -2.27 12.75
CA GLY A 319 24.52 -1.39 12.37
C GLY A 319 25.06 0.02 12.11
N SER A 320 24.67 0.63 11.00
CA SER A 320 25.12 1.94 10.51
C SER A 320 24.78 3.15 11.41
N GLY A 321 24.52 2.92 12.70
CA GLY A 321 24.09 3.92 13.69
C GLY A 321 24.95 4.02 14.96
N SER A 322 26.17 3.46 15.01
CA SER A 322 27.07 3.71 16.14
C SER A 322 28.13 4.77 15.77
N GLY A 323 27.83 6.01 16.15
CA GLY A 323 28.72 7.14 16.02
C GLY A 323 30.10 6.83 16.59
N SER A 324 31.13 7.02 15.76
CA SER A 324 32.50 7.13 16.23
C SER A 324 32.64 8.42 17.04
N GLY A 325 32.34 8.33 18.33
CA GLY A 325 32.83 9.27 19.33
C GLY A 325 34.35 9.24 19.30
N ASN A 326 34.95 10.31 18.76
CA ASN A 326 36.38 10.52 18.82
C ASN A 326 36.78 10.77 20.29
N ASP A 327 37.38 9.76 20.92
CA ASP A 327 38.28 9.99 22.04
C ASP A 327 39.65 10.45 21.49
N LYS A 328 39.84 11.76 21.42
CA LYS A 328 41.13 12.45 21.59
C LYS A 328 40.95 13.84 22.17
#